data_AF-A0A813W5J0-F1
#
_entry.id   AF-A0A813W5J0-F1
#
_cell.length_a   1.000
_cell.length_b   1.000
_cell.length_c   1.000
_cell.angle_alpha   90.00
_cell.angle_beta   90.00
_cell.angle_gamma   90.00
#
_symmetry.space_group_name_H-M   'P 1'
#
loop_
_entity.id
_entity.type
_entity.pdbx_description
1 polymer ?
#
loop_
_entity_poly.entity_id
_entity_poly.type
_entity_poly.pdbx_seq_one_letter_code
_entity_poly.pdbx_strand_id
1 'polypeptide(L)'
;MELSQAFSTQRDAVLTNSKIGPVQLYWNFGTNEQFEIITLVVNFQLMPTCARQVITTASETSVILPKTLIIKPSVLLGFDARNQINSIWGNEYIGDEDLRGIPTNKFKSCFYVADIRATVSATYYVSDVTKFQAYLPANESIILQIDVQIRNDAGRQDAYTYNVFRYSPNPRRREERQALETPTGVYCANRTSTLPIPTNIPDRVSSNSEALIPLANTSIFSTHALYDTEFQFSRFDVWFPDTSGGPRWYHYSEIHDFAVGLSYQFNHTTRQCNVRDITTGFGFSDGVPVDGQPNLLQMGSTQHLFLMDDVTYQYTGEKPCHDRVWCHVWIAEKYMANNTVQHREWYWSSTINGEPVTRSTPMKMILKGYMNSTLVYAFETNVFNFRRRPMTIFEIDFELAECYRALGPAQKFNLAVLSFKIGNEKKYPVLQNLNYLRLHIFEILTFTMFVRPIRISNLIVDKTDDDILVTFTLLDAPPRTGPVENPLKEEGLDTLIERLDSVINADGLVFRARYNTTQVTLRARSNSLNVQHKSKAKETIKTSGPKITGLWIGFVVAGLVVGAIGGFLLFGKLAK
;
A
#
# COMPACT_ATOMS: atom_id res chain seq x y z
N MET A 1 21.54 11.55 0.19
CA MET A 1 20.84 12.44 -0.75
C MET A 1 20.37 13.66 0.01
N GLU A 2 20.45 14.82 -0.63
CA GLU A 2 20.72 16.17 -0.10
C GLU A 2 19.83 16.68 1.05
N LEU A 3 20.47 17.33 2.04
CA LEU A 3 19.85 18.16 3.07
C LEU A 3 19.40 19.48 2.42
N SER A 4 18.09 19.74 2.36
CA SER A 4 17.57 21.07 2.05
C SER A 4 17.76 21.98 3.26
N GLN A 5 18.67 22.94 3.13
CA GLN A 5 18.81 24.07 4.06
C GLN A 5 17.82 25.17 3.66
N ALA A 6 16.90 25.51 4.56
CA ALA A 6 16.11 26.74 4.45
C ALA A 6 16.91 27.88 5.10
N PHE A 7 17.34 28.85 4.28
CA PHE A 7 18.01 30.05 4.79
C PHE A 7 16.98 31.09 5.20
N SER A 8 17.10 31.61 6.43
CA SER A 8 16.54 32.90 6.82
C SER A 8 17.71 33.84 7.08
N THR A 9 17.86 34.88 6.24
CA THR A 9 18.88 35.92 6.42
C THR A 9 18.31 37.07 7.24
N GLN A 10 18.83 37.25 8.46
CA GLN A 10 18.88 38.57 9.08
C GLN A 10 20.28 38.75 9.69
N ARG A 11 21.07 39.65 9.09
CA ARG A 11 22.34 40.12 9.63
C ARG A 11 22.03 41.20 10.66
N ASP A 12 22.69 41.14 11.81
CA ASP A 12 23.56 42.20 12.34
C ASP A 12 24.16 41.80 13.69
N ALA A 13 25.49 41.71 13.75
CA ALA A 13 26.37 42.03 14.88
C ALA A 13 27.78 41.49 14.60
N VAL A 14 28.77 42.40 14.61
CA VAL A 14 30.19 42.11 14.41
C VAL A 14 30.76 41.55 15.73
N LEU A 15 31.20 40.28 15.71
CA LEU A 15 32.07 39.69 16.74
C LEU A 15 33.32 39.14 16.04
N THR A 16 34.42 39.85 16.19
CA THR A 16 35.73 39.48 15.64
C THR A 16 36.35 38.35 16.47
N ASN A 17 35.94 37.10 16.19
CA ASN A 17 36.66 35.81 16.37
C ASN A 17 35.74 34.60 16.61
N SER A 18 34.42 34.74 16.55
CA SER A 18 33.47 33.61 16.62
C SER A 18 32.96 33.23 15.24
N LYS A 19 33.03 31.94 14.86
CA LYS A 19 32.28 31.42 13.70
C LYS A 19 30.95 30.86 14.17
N ILE A 20 29.86 31.47 13.72
CA ILE A 20 28.50 30.97 13.92
C ILE A 20 28.31 29.75 13.00
N GLY A 21 28.04 28.58 13.59
CA GLY A 21 27.71 27.36 12.85
C GLY A 21 26.29 27.42 12.26
N PRO A 22 25.94 26.51 11.35
CA PRO A 22 24.58 26.43 10.81
C PRO A 22 23.57 26.18 11.94
N VAL A 23 22.36 26.72 11.78
CA VAL A 23 21.21 26.37 12.61
C VAL A 23 20.94 24.88 12.44
N GLN A 24 20.88 24.14 13.55
CA GLN A 24 20.63 22.71 13.58
C GLN A 24 19.31 22.43 14.32
N LEU A 25 18.47 21.58 13.75
CA LEU A 25 17.21 21.16 14.34
C LEU A 25 17.37 19.77 14.98
N TYR A 26 16.93 19.63 16.23
CA TYR A 26 16.93 18.36 16.96
C TYR A 26 15.52 18.01 17.43
N TRP A 27 15.23 16.71 17.46
CA TRP A 27 13.93 16.18 17.86
C TRP A 27 14.09 14.99 18.82
N ASN A 28 13.30 14.98 19.88
CA ASN A 28 13.17 13.82 20.75
C ASN A 28 11.93 13.00 20.35
N PHE A 29 12.15 11.79 19.83
CA PHE A 29 11.06 10.89 19.41
C PHE A 29 10.25 10.31 20.59
N GLY A 30 10.80 10.31 21.81
CA GLY A 30 10.10 9.84 23.00
C GLY A 30 9.15 10.88 23.61
N THR A 31 9.50 12.17 23.51
CA THR A 31 8.75 13.28 24.13
C THR A 31 8.06 14.22 23.13
N ASN A 32 8.34 14.08 21.83
CA ASN A 32 7.87 14.97 20.75
C ASN A 32 8.30 16.43 20.87
N GLU A 33 9.52 16.70 21.35
CA GLU A 33 10.04 18.06 21.51
C GLU A 33 11.02 18.45 20.39
N GLN A 34 10.90 19.70 19.89
CA GLN A 34 11.82 20.29 18.90
C GLN A 34 12.72 21.36 19.51
N PHE A 35 14.01 21.27 19.18
CA PHE A 35 15.04 22.22 19.57
C PHE A 35 15.70 22.83 18.32
N GLU A 36 15.65 24.16 18.20
CA GLU A 36 16.45 24.91 17.23
C GLU A 36 17.72 25.41 17.93
N ILE A 37 18.85 24.82 17.55
CA ILE A 37 20.14 25.00 18.20
C ILE A 37 21.10 25.67 17.22
N ILE A 38 21.69 26.78 17.64
CA ILE A 38 22.83 27.38 16.94
C ILE A 38 24.09 26.98 17.67
N THR A 39 25.03 26.39 16.93
CA THR A 39 26.35 26.05 17.46
C THR A 39 27.25 27.26 17.35
N LEU A 40 27.73 27.78 18.48
CA LEU A 40 28.79 28.77 18.49
C LEU A 40 30.09 28.06 18.89
N VAL A 41 31.03 27.95 17.95
CA VAL A 41 32.37 27.44 18.27
C VAL A 41 33.24 28.63 18.63
N VAL A 42 33.58 28.75 19.92
CA VAL A 42 34.48 29.78 20.43
C VAL A 42 35.84 29.12 20.69
N ASN A 43 36.79 29.27 19.77
CA ASN A 43 38.15 28.79 19.97
C ASN A 43 39.00 29.86 20.65
N PHE A 44 39.66 29.53 21.78
CA PHE A 44 40.84 30.26 22.26
C PHE A 44 41.83 29.35 23.00
N GLN A 45 42.94 29.00 22.35
CA GLN A 45 44.33 29.45 22.61
C GLN A 45 45.30 28.44 22.00
N LEU A 46 46.00 28.87 20.94
CA LEU A 46 47.23 28.24 20.48
C LEU A 46 48.34 28.58 21.49
N MET A 47 48.86 27.59 22.21
CA MET A 47 50.25 27.64 22.66
C MET A 47 51.17 27.45 21.43
N PRO A 48 52.33 28.15 21.35
CA PRO A 48 53.08 28.25 20.12
C PRO A 48 53.95 27.02 19.80
N THR A 49 54.09 26.78 18.48
CA THR A 49 55.08 25.97 17.75
C THR A 49 54.92 24.43 17.82
N CYS A 50 55.02 23.65 16.75
CA CYS A 50 55.70 23.81 15.45
C CYS A 50 54.90 23.23 14.26
N ALA A 51 55.22 23.72 13.06
CA ALA A 51 54.50 23.59 11.81
C ALA A 51 54.46 22.18 11.17
N ARG A 52 53.40 21.91 10.40
CA ARG A 52 53.52 21.56 8.96
C ARG A 52 52.20 21.83 8.23
N GLN A 53 52.26 22.70 7.23
CA GLN A 53 51.20 22.87 6.22
C GLN A 53 51.10 21.61 5.36
N VAL A 54 49.88 21.13 5.16
CA VAL A 54 49.47 20.50 3.91
C VAL A 54 48.16 21.14 3.52
N ILE A 55 48.20 21.91 2.43
CA ILE A 55 47.02 22.39 1.72
C ILE A 55 46.61 21.25 0.79
N THR A 56 45.41 20.72 0.95
CA THR A 56 44.73 19.98 -0.11
C THR A 56 43.37 20.61 -0.32
N THR A 57 43.22 21.15 -1.51
CA THR A 57 42.03 21.73 -2.12
C THR A 57 40.93 20.68 -2.28
N ALA A 58 39.82 20.87 -1.57
CA ALA A 58 38.50 20.39 -1.98
C ALA A 58 37.46 21.34 -1.39
N SER A 59 36.52 21.76 -2.22
CA SER A 59 35.43 22.69 -1.91
C SER A 59 34.47 22.08 -0.89
N GLU A 60 34.75 22.27 0.40
CA GLU A 60 33.80 21.99 1.47
C GLU A 60 33.09 23.29 1.86
N THR A 61 31.79 23.36 1.60
CA THR A 61 30.87 24.38 2.16
C THR A 61 30.55 24.13 3.65
N SER A 62 31.42 23.41 4.36
CA SER A 62 31.38 23.28 5.81
C SER A 62 32.19 24.42 6.45
N VAL A 63 31.51 25.34 7.14
CA VAL A 63 32.14 26.39 7.94
C VAL A 63 32.84 25.83 9.19
N ILE A 64 32.70 24.53 9.45
CA ILE A 64 33.33 23.80 10.56
C ILE A 64 34.70 23.30 10.09
N LEU A 65 35.76 23.76 10.76
CA LEU A 65 37.12 23.27 10.53
C LEU A 65 37.14 21.72 10.61
N PRO A 66 37.77 21.00 9.66
CA PRO A 66 37.78 19.53 9.58
C PRO A 66 38.47 18.83 10.77
N LYS A 67 38.87 19.59 11.79
CA LYS A 67 39.48 19.06 13.00
C LYS A 67 38.58 19.12 14.22
N THR A 68 37.55 19.95 14.34
CA THR A 68 36.83 20.15 15.63
C THR A 68 35.99 18.92 16.00
N LEU A 69 36.18 18.34 17.19
CA LEU A 69 35.36 17.24 17.68
C LEU A 69 34.02 17.82 18.16
N ILE A 70 32.94 17.61 17.41
CA ILE A 70 31.59 18.11 17.75
C ILE A 70 30.69 16.93 18.12
N ILE A 71 29.99 17.03 19.24
CA ILE A 71 29.04 16.02 19.71
C ILE A 71 27.64 16.48 19.39
N LYS A 72 26.86 15.63 18.74
CA LYS A 72 25.47 15.94 18.43
C LYS A 72 24.68 16.24 19.73
N PRO A 73 23.94 17.34 19.82
CA PRO A 73 23.00 17.65 20.89
C PRO A 73 22.08 16.50 21.30
N SER A 74 21.68 15.60 20.39
CA SER A 74 20.91 14.40 20.75
C SER A 74 21.63 13.49 21.78
N VAL A 75 22.96 13.41 21.73
CA VAL A 75 23.77 12.68 22.71
C VAL A 75 23.80 13.44 24.04
N LEU A 76 23.93 14.77 24.00
CA LEU A 76 23.98 15.62 25.20
C LEU A 76 22.65 15.67 25.95
N LEU A 77 21.55 15.60 25.22
CA LEU A 77 20.19 15.63 25.77
C LEU A 77 19.68 14.24 26.22
N GLY A 78 20.50 13.19 26.07
CA GLY A 78 20.13 11.83 26.50
C GLY A 78 19.13 11.13 25.57
N PHE A 79 18.90 11.66 24.36
CA PHE A 79 17.97 11.07 23.38
C PHE A 79 18.62 9.93 22.55
N ASP A 80 19.91 9.72 22.73
CA ASP A 80 20.71 8.77 21.99
C ASP A 80 21.13 7.59 22.89
N ALA A 81 20.85 6.36 22.44
CA ALA A 81 21.18 5.14 23.17
C ALA A 81 22.69 4.95 23.42
N ARG A 82 23.55 5.72 22.75
CA ARG A 82 24.99 5.76 23.02
C ARG A 82 25.35 6.49 24.31
N ASN A 83 24.41 7.25 24.88
CA ASN A 83 24.54 7.85 26.19
C ASN A 83 23.88 6.96 27.27
N GLN A 84 24.40 5.74 27.45
CA GLN A 84 23.86 4.77 28.41
C GLN A 84 24.00 5.19 29.88
N ILE A 85 24.87 6.17 30.17
CA ILE A 85 25.24 6.60 31.53
C ILE A 85 24.40 7.80 31.99
N ASN A 86 23.81 8.56 31.06
CA ASN A 86 23.12 9.83 31.34
C ASN A 86 21.67 9.75 30.81
N SER A 87 20.88 8.81 31.35
CA SER A 87 19.45 8.67 31.02
C SER A 87 18.60 9.87 31.47
N ILE A 88 19.18 10.75 32.30
CA ILE A 88 18.63 12.03 32.73
C ILE A 88 19.75 13.05 32.48
N TRP A 89 19.48 14.11 31.73
CA TRP A 89 20.46 15.19 31.54
C TRP A 89 20.62 15.98 32.85
N GLY A 90 21.86 16.40 33.16
CA GLY A 90 22.13 17.23 34.34
C GLY A 90 22.07 16.50 35.69
N ASN A 91 23.00 15.57 35.93
CA ASN A 91 23.04 14.75 37.15
C ASN A 91 23.36 15.54 38.43
N GLU A 92 24.00 16.70 38.32
CA GLU A 92 24.44 17.50 39.46
C GLU A 92 23.95 18.94 39.30
N TYR A 93 23.13 19.43 40.23
CA TYR A 93 22.79 20.84 40.32
C TYR A 93 23.98 21.62 40.89
N ILE A 94 24.45 22.64 40.16
CA ILE A 94 25.67 23.39 40.52
C ILE A 94 25.40 24.87 40.85
N GLY A 95 24.12 25.29 40.87
CA GLY A 95 23.71 26.62 41.30
C GLY A 95 22.76 27.33 40.34
N ASP A 96 22.37 28.55 40.72
CA ASP A 96 21.54 29.45 39.92
C ASP A 96 22.44 30.40 39.11
N GLU A 97 22.01 30.79 37.91
CA GLU A 97 22.63 31.85 37.12
C GLU A 97 21.60 32.56 36.24
N ASP A 98 21.82 33.86 35.98
CA ASP A 98 21.05 34.58 34.98
C ASP A 98 21.71 34.40 33.60
N LEU A 99 20.97 33.82 32.66
CA LEU A 99 21.42 33.66 31.29
C LEU A 99 20.55 34.48 30.35
N ARG A 100 21.12 35.55 29.79
CA ARG A 100 20.46 36.46 28.85
C ARG A 100 19.19 37.11 29.44
N GLY A 101 19.21 37.46 30.73
CA GLY A 101 18.07 38.04 31.45
C GLY A 101 17.01 37.02 31.85
N ILE A 102 17.31 35.72 31.72
CA ILE A 102 16.43 34.63 32.13
C ILE A 102 17.07 33.91 33.32
N PRO A 103 16.41 33.87 34.49
CA PRO A 103 16.82 33.03 35.60
C PRO A 103 16.91 31.56 35.21
N THR A 104 18.06 30.94 35.45
CA THR A 104 18.33 29.53 35.15
C THR A 104 18.89 28.76 36.33
N ASN A 105 18.52 27.48 36.38
CA ASN A 105 19.14 26.47 37.20
C ASN A 105 20.24 25.80 36.36
N LYS A 106 21.46 25.74 36.89
CA LYS A 106 22.60 25.10 36.24
C LYS A 106 22.75 23.66 36.68
N PHE A 107 22.87 22.78 35.70
CA PHE A 107 23.18 21.38 35.93
C PHE A 107 24.45 20.98 35.21
N LYS A 108 25.20 20.04 35.76
CA LYS A 108 26.41 19.48 35.15
C LYS A 108 26.25 17.98 34.97
N SER A 109 26.80 17.48 33.87
CA SER A 109 26.99 16.05 33.67
C SER A 109 28.37 15.78 33.07
N CYS A 110 28.94 14.62 33.41
CA CYS A 110 30.19 14.13 32.88
C CYS A 110 30.02 12.68 32.44
N PHE A 111 30.30 12.37 31.18
CA PHE A 111 30.12 11.04 30.63
C PHE A 111 31.13 10.73 29.52
N TYR A 112 31.38 9.44 29.27
CA TYR A 112 32.28 8.98 28.22
C TYR A 112 31.48 8.56 26.97
N VAL A 113 31.91 9.00 25.79
CA VAL A 113 31.30 8.64 24.50
C VAL A 113 32.26 7.72 23.75
N ALA A 114 31.93 6.43 23.70
CA ALA A 114 32.80 5.38 23.16
C ALA A 114 33.16 5.58 21.68
N ASP A 115 32.19 5.99 20.84
CA ASP A 115 32.37 6.16 19.39
C ASP A 115 33.50 7.14 19.04
N ILE A 116 33.68 8.17 19.85
CA ILE A 116 34.69 9.23 19.64
C ILE A 116 35.82 9.17 20.66
N ARG A 117 35.82 8.14 21.53
CA ARG A 117 36.80 7.91 22.58
C ARG A 117 37.14 9.17 23.38
N ALA A 118 36.08 9.79 23.93
CA ALA A 118 36.23 11.05 24.63
C ALA A 118 35.33 11.18 25.85
N THR A 119 35.85 11.85 26.88
CA THR A 119 35.10 12.29 28.05
C THR A 119 34.50 13.65 27.79
N VAL A 120 33.21 13.80 28.10
CA VAL A 120 32.40 14.97 27.82
C VAL A 120 31.91 15.53 29.14
N SER A 121 32.18 16.80 29.39
CA SER A 121 31.62 17.57 30.49
C SER A 121 30.64 18.59 29.91
N ALA A 122 29.35 18.41 30.18
CA ALA A 122 28.29 19.28 29.71
C ALA A 122 27.68 20.05 30.89
N THR A 123 27.53 21.37 30.74
CA THR A 123 26.81 22.24 31.68
C THR A 123 25.55 22.76 31.00
N TYR A 124 24.40 22.47 31.59
CA TYR A 124 23.08 22.78 31.07
C TYR A 124 22.51 23.97 31.84
N TYR A 125 21.98 24.95 31.10
CA TYR A 125 21.30 26.12 31.66
C TYR A 125 19.82 25.99 31.37
N VAL A 126 19.04 25.78 32.43
CA VAL A 126 17.64 25.38 32.35
C VAL A 126 16.79 26.47 32.99
N SER A 127 15.75 26.96 32.31
CA SER A 127 14.94 28.05 32.84
C SER A 127 14.27 27.68 34.17
N ASP A 128 14.35 28.57 35.15
CA ASP A 128 13.66 28.43 36.43
C ASP A 128 12.19 28.84 36.26
N VAL A 129 11.29 27.86 36.20
CA VAL A 129 9.83 28.07 36.02
C VAL A 129 9.17 28.89 37.12
N THR A 130 9.83 29.04 38.28
CA THR A 130 9.30 29.87 39.38
C THR A 130 9.62 31.35 39.21
N LYS A 131 10.67 31.67 38.45
CA LYS A 131 11.16 33.04 38.23
C LYS A 131 11.00 33.51 36.78
N PHE A 132 10.81 32.59 35.85
CA PHE A 132 10.62 32.84 34.42
C PHE A 132 9.62 31.85 33.82
N GLN A 133 8.59 32.38 33.17
CA GLN A 133 7.62 31.58 32.45
C GLN A 133 7.80 31.79 30.95
N ALA A 134 8.24 30.74 30.24
CA ALA A 134 8.22 30.74 28.79
C ALA A 134 6.77 30.81 28.28
N TYR A 135 6.55 31.37 27.08
CA TYR A 135 5.23 31.41 26.43
C TYR A 135 4.84 30.03 25.88
N LEU A 136 4.77 29.04 26.77
CA LEU A 136 4.46 27.65 26.50
C LEU A 136 3.18 27.25 27.24
N PRO A 137 2.42 26.26 26.75
CA PRO A 137 1.13 25.88 27.35
C PRO A 137 1.23 25.29 28.76
N ALA A 138 2.44 24.97 29.24
CA ALA A 138 2.71 24.38 30.54
C ALA A 138 3.90 25.09 31.21
N ASN A 139 3.95 25.06 32.56
CA ASN A 139 5.07 25.53 33.38
C ASN A 139 6.26 24.57 33.24
N GLU A 140 6.81 24.48 32.04
CA GLU A 140 7.90 23.59 31.69
C GLU A 140 9.22 24.37 31.66
N SER A 141 10.25 23.79 32.27
CA SER A 141 11.62 24.28 32.21
C SER A 141 12.20 23.99 30.83
N ILE A 142 12.78 25.00 30.19
CA ILE A 142 13.43 24.87 28.87
C ILE A 142 14.95 25.00 28.98
N ILE A 143 15.67 24.21 28.20
CA ILE A 143 17.13 24.36 28.07
C ILE A 143 17.41 25.57 27.18
N LEU A 144 18.20 26.50 27.69
CA LEU A 144 18.57 27.74 27.02
C LEU A 144 19.97 27.67 26.40
N GLN A 145 20.89 26.96 27.07
CA GLN A 145 22.27 26.81 26.64
C GLN A 145 22.86 25.49 27.16
N ILE A 146 23.82 24.95 26.40
CA ILE A 146 24.66 23.83 26.84
C ILE A 146 26.12 24.18 26.56
N ASP A 147 26.93 24.31 27.60
CA ASP A 147 28.38 24.45 27.47
C ASP A 147 29.02 23.08 27.51
N VAL A 148 29.85 22.78 26.52
CA VAL A 148 30.42 21.45 26.34
C VAL A 148 31.94 21.56 26.32
N GLN A 149 32.58 20.75 27.14
CA GLN A 149 34.01 20.51 27.12
C GLN A 149 34.24 19.04 26.79
N ILE A 150 35.09 18.76 25.81
CA ILE A 150 35.43 17.39 25.42
C ILE A 150 36.92 17.19 25.56
N ARG A 151 37.30 16.05 26.14
CA ARG A 151 38.68 15.58 26.20
C ARG A 151 38.75 14.17 25.62
N ASN A 152 39.45 14.00 24.50
CA ASN A 152 39.68 12.67 23.93
C ASN A 152 40.83 11.93 24.63
N ASP A 153 40.93 10.63 24.39
CA ASP A 153 41.96 9.77 24.99
C ASP A 153 43.39 10.17 24.58
N ALA A 154 43.54 10.84 23.42
CA ALA A 154 44.80 11.41 22.96
C ALA A 154 45.17 12.74 23.66
N GLY A 155 44.38 13.18 24.64
CA GLY A 155 44.62 14.38 25.44
C GLY A 155 44.18 15.69 24.77
N ARG A 156 43.61 15.64 23.57
CA ARG A 156 43.07 16.81 22.89
C ARG A 156 41.82 17.30 23.60
N GLN A 157 41.71 18.61 23.78
CA GLN A 157 40.56 19.28 24.36
C GLN A 157 39.90 20.22 23.35
N ASP A 158 38.58 20.15 23.23
CA ASP A 158 37.76 21.08 22.46
C ASP A 158 36.62 21.58 23.37
N ALA A 159 36.22 22.84 23.21
CA ALA A 159 35.09 23.42 23.94
C ALA A 159 34.19 24.23 23.00
N TYR A 160 32.89 24.18 23.22
CA TYR A 160 31.92 24.93 22.44
C TYR A 160 30.60 25.08 23.20
N THR A 161 29.75 25.98 22.72
CA THR A 161 28.46 26.28 23.34
C THR A 161 27.34 26.08 22.34
N TYR A 162 26.31 25.34 22.77
CA TYR A 162 25.02 25.27 22.08
C TYR A 162 24.08 26.29 22.68
N ASN A 163 23.61 27.21 21.85
CA ASN A 163 22.57 28.14 22.26
C ASN A 163 21.23 27.66 21.67
N VAL A 164 20.25 27.47 22.55
CA VAL A 164 18.87 27.17 22.15
C VAL A 164 18.13 28.49 22.05
N PHE A 165 17.58 28.77 20.86
CA PHE A 165 16.89 30.03 20.56
C PHE A 165 15.40 29.86 20.33
N ARG A 166 15.00 28.69 19.83
CA ARG A 166 13.58 28.33 19.69
C ARG A 166 13.39 26.91 20.20
N TYR A 167 12.53 26.80 21.22
CA TYR A 167 12.03 25.54 21.72
C TYR A 167 10.55 25.47 21.40
N SER A 168 10.12 24.38 20.77
CA SER A 168 8.72 24.10 20.51
C SER A 168 8.41 22.70 21.04
N PRO A 169 7.63 22.56 22.12
CA PRO A 169 7.29 21.24 22.69
C PRO A 169 6.34 20.46 21.77
N ASN A 170 5.78 21.11 20.75
CA ASN A 170 5.07 20.46 19.66
C ASN A 170 5.13 21.37 18.42
N PRO A 171 5.59 20.90 17.24
CA PRO A 171 5.57 21.70 16.03
C PRO A 171 4.11 22.03 15.71
N ARG A 172 3.81 23.32 15.60
CA ARG A 172 2.43 23.80 15.46
C ARG A 172 1.87 23.45 14.08
N ARG A 173 2.73 23.35 13.08
CA ARG A 173 2.37 23.02 11.69
C ARG A 173 2.59 21.53 11.44
N ARG A 174 1.65 20.89 10.74
CA ARG A 174 1.76 19.47 10.40
C ARG A 174 2.94 19.21 9.46
N GLU A 175 3.28 20.18 8.62
CA GLU A 175 4.42 20.12 7.70
C GLU A 175 5.76 20.11 8.45
N GLU A 176 5.85 20.84 9.56
CA GLU A 176 7.04 20.79 10.45
C GLU A 176 7.16 19.42 11.10
N ARG A 177 6.04 18.80 11.50
CA ARG A 177 6.03 17.42 12.00
C ARG A 177 6.49 16.43 10.94
N GLN A 178 6.05 16.58 9.69
CA GLN A 178 6.43 15.69 8.59
C GLN A 178 7.94 15.64 8.33
N ALA A 179 8.64 16.77 8.46
CA ALA A 179 10.10 16.81 8.31
C ALA A 179 10.84 15.99 9.39
N LEU A 180 10.15 15.67 10.48
CA LEU A 180 10.64 14.93 11.64
C LEU A 180 10.17 13.48 11.64
N GLU A 181 9.20 13.15 10.80
CA GLU A 181 8.75 11.77 10.59
C GLU A 181 9.76 10.96 9.81
N THR A 182 9.62 9.64 9.90
CA THR A 182 10.53 8.74 9.17
C THR A 182 10.34 8.93 7.67
N PRO A 183 11.42 9.20 6.91
CA PRO A 183 11.32 9.38 5.48
C PRO A 183 10.65 8.17 4.80
N THR A 184 9.92 8.42 3.73
CA THR A 184 9.23 7.38 2.94
C THR A 184 10.20 6.28 2.50
N GLY A 185 9.84 5.03 2.78
CA GLY A 185 10.64 3.83 2.49
C GLY A 185 11.79 3.54 3.44
N VAL A 186 11.99 4.30 4.52
CA VAL A 186 13.02 4.03 5.53
C VAL A 186 12.44 3.15 6.63
N TYR A 187 12.94 1.92 6.73
CA TYR A 187 12.65 1.01 7.83
C TYR A 187 13.69 1.20 8.94
N CYS A 188 13.25 1.44 10.17
CA CYS A 188 14.13 1.51 11.34
C CYS A 188 14.06 0.19 12.13
N ALA A 189 15.19 -0.49 12.28
CA ALA A 189 15.28 -1.69 13.10
C ALA A 189 14.94 -1.37 14.58
N ASN A 190 14.28 -2.30 15.25
CA ASN A 190 13.90 -2.23 16.66
C ASN A 190 12.94 -1.09 17.06
N ARG A 191 12.28 -0.42 16.11
CA ARG A 191 11.19 0.51 16.46
C ARG A 191 9.96 -0.27 16.91
N THR A 192 9.42 0.10 18.06
CA THR A 192 8.10 -0.36 18.51
C THR A 192 7.00 0.42 17.80
N SER A 193 6.03 -0.29 17.21
CA SER A 193 4.86 0.37 16.61
C SER A 193 3.97 0.97 17.69
N THR A 194 3.63 2.25 17.56
CA THR A 194 2.75 2.96 18.51
C THR A 194 1.27 2.94 18.11
N LEU A 195 0.96 2.54 16.88
CA LEU A 195 -0.40 2.45 16.34
C LEU A 195 -0.56 1.14 15.55
N PRO A 196 -1.61 0.33 15.79
CA PRO A 196 -1.87 -0.85 14.99
C PRO A 196 -2.33 -0.48 13.58
N ILE A 197 -1.93 -1.27 12.58
CA ILE A 197 -2.47 -1.13 11.22
C ILE A 197 -3.95 -1.55 11.22
N PRO A 198 -4.82 -0.95 10.38
CA PRO A 198 -6.22 -1.36 10.30
C PRO A 198 -6.35 -2.83 9.89
N THR A 199 -6.81 -3.68 10.80
CA THR A 199 -6.99 -5.13 10.58
C THR A 199 -8.43 -5.51 10.23
N ASN A 200 -9.41 -4.65 10.49
CA ASN A 200 -10.84 -4.88 10.25
C ASN A 200 -11.25 -4.59 8.79
N ILE A 201 -10.52 -5.17 7.84
CA ILE A 201 -10.88 -5.13 6.42
C ILE A 201 -11.96 -6.18 6.18
N PRO A 202 -13.13 -5.85 5.59
CA PRO A 202 -14.16 -6.84 5.35
C PRO A 202 -13.70 -7.92 4.35
N ASP A 203 -14.35 -9.07 4.42
CA ASP A 203 -14.19 -10.21 3.51
C ASP A 203 -14.58 -9.90 2.06
N ARG A 204 -15.32 -8.81 1.87
CA ARG A 204 -15.81 -8.31 0.58
C ARG A 204 -15.41 -6.86 0.38
N VAL A 205 -14.56 -6.62 -0.61
CA VAL A 205 -14.10 -5.28 -0.95
C VAL A 205 -14.03 -5.08 -2.46
N SER A 206 -14.18 -3.82 -2.87
CA SER A 206 -13.78 -3.39 -4.20
C SER A 206 -12.99 -2.10 -4.14
N SER A 207 -12.09 -1.93 -5.10
CA SER A 207 -11.32 -0.70 -5.23
C SER A 207 -10.90 -0.47 -6.65
N ASN A 208 -10.60 0.79 -6.95
CA ASN A 208 -9.80 1.13 -8.10
C ASN A 208 -8.39 1.48 -7.61
N SER A 209 -7.39 1.26 -8.45
CA SER A 209 -6.02 1.60 -8.13
C SER A 209 -5.24 2.03 -9.36
N GLU A 210 -4.24 2.88 -9.15
CA GLU A 210 -3.26 3.25 -10.15
C GLU A 210 -1.88 2.90 -9.64
N ALA A 211 -1.18 2.03 -10.35
CA ALA A 211 0.18 1.62 -10.04
C ALA A 211 1.17 2.32 -10.97
N LEU A 212 2.13 3.03 -10.38
CA LEU A 212 3.31 3.55 -11.04
C LEU A 212 4.48 2.59 -10.80
N ILE A 213 5.20 2.24 -11.89
CA ILE A 213 6.41 1.42 -11.83
C ILE A 213 7.60 2.29 -12.27
N PRO A 214 8.32 2.95 -11.33
CA PRO A 214 9.34 3.94 -11.68
C PRO A 214 10.50 3.41 -12.53
N LEU A 215 10.84 2.12 -12.38
CA LEU A 215 11.98 1.52 -13.09
C LEU A 215 11.63 1.00 -14.50
N ALA A 216 10.36 0.98 -14.89
CA ALA A 216 9.89 0.41 -16.16
C ALA A 216 9.25 1.47 -17.08
N ASN A 217 10.02 2.52 -17.45
CA ASN A 217 9.59 3.57 -18.39
C ASN A 217 8.25 4.26 -18.03
N THR A 218 8.05 4.58 -16.74
CA THR A 218 6.93 5.44 -16.27
C THR A 218 5.55 5.01 -16.77
N SER A 219 5.28 3.70 -16.86
CA SER A 219 3.95 3.22 -17.21
C SER A 219 3.03 3.30 -15.99
N ILE A 220 1.86 3.89 -16.17
CA ILE A 220 0.78 3.90 -15.17
C ILE A 220 -0.21 2.80 -15.56
N PHE A 221 -0.50 1.92 -14.61
CA PHE A 221 -1.49 0.86 -14.75
C PHE A 221 -2.70 1.24 -13.94
N SER A 222 -3.87 1.28 -14.55
CA SER A 222 -5.12 1.40 -13.80
C SER A 222 -5.70 0.00 -13.58
N THR A 223 -6.28 -0.25 -12.42
CA THR A 223 -6.90 -1.52 -12.09
C THR A 223 -8.18 -1.30 -11.33
N HIS A 224 -9.22 -2.08 -11.63
CA HIS A 224 -10.38 -2.25 -10.78
C HIS A 224 -10.33 -3.66 -10.20
N ALA A 225 -10.26 -3.77 -8.88
CA ALA A 225 -10.20 -5.02 -8.16
C ALA A 225 -11.52 -5.26 -7.41
N LEU A 226 -12.00 -6.50 -7.50
CA LEU A 226 -13.10 -7.08 -6.75
C LEU A 226 -12.55 -8.26 -5.97
N TYR A 227 -12.87 -8.33 -4.68
CA TYR A 227 -12.38 -9.38 -3.79
C TYR A 227 -13.49 -9.86 -2.88
N ASP A 228 -13.80 -11.15 -2.94
CA ASP A 228 -14.86 -11.77 -2.15
C ASP A 228 -14.42 -13.14 -1.66
N THR A 229 -13.91 -13.16 -0.43
CA THR A 229 -13.38 -14.39 0.19
C THR A 229 -14.50 -15.39 0.53
N GLU A 230 -15.70 -14.91 0.84
CA GLU A 230 -16.88 -15.77 1.10
C GLU A 230 -17.30 -16.50 -0.19
N PHE A 231 -17.27 -15.81 -1.33
CA PHE A 231 -17.47 -16.45 -2.63
C PHE A 231 -16.19 -17.09 -3.19
N GLN A 232 -15.04 -17.07 -2.52
CA GLN A 232 -13.79 -17.59 -3.09
C GLN A 232 -13.51 -17.05 -4.50
N PHE A 233 -13.68 -15.74 -4.69
CA PHE A 233 -13.69 -15.08 -6.00
C PHE A 233 -12.91 -13.77 -5.97
N SER A 234 -12.06 -13.57 -6.96
CA SER A 234 -11.46 -12.26 -7.24
C SER A 234 -11.58 -11.91 -8.72
N ARG A 235 -11.62 -10.61 -9.02
CA ARG A 235 -11.57 -10.09 -10.39
C ARG A 235 -10.73 -8.84 -10.45
N PHE A 236 -9.90 -8.75 -11.48
CA PHE A 236 -9.04 -7.63 -11.78
C PHE A 236 -9.29 -7.18 -13.22
N ASP A 237 -9.85 -6.00 -13.40
CA ASP A 237 -9.90 -5.32 -14.69
C ASP A 237 -8.72 -4.36 -14.77
N VAL A 238 -7.80 -4.56 -15.72
CA VAL A 238 -6.54 -3.83 -15.84
C VAL A 238 -6.52 -3.05 -17.16
N TRP A 239 -6.10 -1.79 -17.08
CA TRP A 239 -5.84 -0.91 -18.22
C TRP A 239 -4.38 -0.45 -18.20
N PHE A 240 -3.70 -0.59 -19.32
CA PHE A 240 -2.31 -0.13 -19.47
C PHE A 240 -2.01 0.39 -20.88
N PRO A 241 -1.09 1.35 -21.01
CA PRO A 241 -0.76 1.94 -22.30
C PRO A 241 -0.05 0.92 -23.20
N ASP A 242 -0.28 1.03 -24.50
CA ASP A 242 0.44 0.23 -25.49
C ASP A 242 1.93 0.58 -25.49
N THR A 243 2.77 -0.40 -25.17
CA THR A 243 4.22 -0.26 -25.12
C THR A 243 4.85 0.11 -26.48
N SER A 244 4.10 0.00 -27.59
CA SER A 244 4.55 0.41 -28.92
C SER A 244 4.37 1.90 -29.23
N GLY A 245 3.99 2.73 -28.26
CA GLY A 245 3.94 4.19 -28.40
C GLY A 245 2.68 4.73 -29.11
N GLY A 246 1.67 3.90 -29.34
CA GLY A 246 0.37 4.32 -29.83
C GLY A 246 -0.58 4.77 -28.70
N PRO A 247 -1.62 5.56 -28.98
CA PRO A 247 -2.62 6.00 -27.99
C PRO A 247 -3.60 4.89 -27.57
N ARG A 248 -3.28 3.62 -27.85
CA ARG A 248 -4.15 2.48 -27.55
C ARG A 248 -3.90 2.03 -26.12
N TRP A 249 -5.00 1.81 -25.40
CA TRP A 249 -4.99 1.19 -24.09
C TRP A 249 -5.34 -0.29 -24.26
N TYR A 250 -4.51 -1.18 -23.73
CA TYR A 250 -4.89 -2.57 -23.56
C TYR A 250 -5.82 -2.69 -22.37
N HIS A 251 -6.93 -3.39 -22.57
CA HIS A 251 -7.89 -3.69 -21.52
C HIS A 251 -7.99 -5.19 -21.36
N TYR A 252 -7.79 -5.64 -20.13
CA TYR A 252 -7.71 -7.04 -19.77
C TYR A 252 -8.47 -7.29 -18.49
N SER A 253 -9.22 -8.38 -18.42
CA SER A 253 -9.85 -8.85 -17.19
C SER A 253 -9.29 -10.20 -16.82
N GLU A 254 -8.96 -10.38 -15.55
CA GLU A 254 -8.62 -11.66 -14.97
C GLU A 254 -9.55 -11.97 -13.81
N ILE A 255 -10.13 -13.17 -13.82
CA ILE A 255 -11.04 -13.64 -12.78
C ILE A 255 -10.43 -14.90 -12.18
N HIS A 256 -10.25 -14.93 -10.87
CA HIS A 256 -9.83 -16.14 -10.17
C HIS A 256 -11.04 -16.73 -9.43
N ASP A 257 -11.41 -17.96 -9.80
CA ASP A 257 -12.41 -18.74 -9.08
C ASP A 257 -11.68 -19.79 -8.22
N PHE A 258 -11.41 -19.43 -6.97
CA PHE A 258 -10.72 -20.29 -6.01
C PHE A 258 -11.56 -21.49 -5.59
N ALA A 259 -12.87 -21.49 -5.82
CA ALA A 259 -13.70 -22.66 -5.53
C ALA A 259 -13.35 -23.83 -6.46
N VAL A 260 -13.02 -23.57 -7.72
CA VAL A 260 -12.64 -24.60 -8.71
C VAL A 260 -11.15 -24.60 -9.06
N GLY A 261 -10.41 -23.55 -8.67
CA GLY A 261 -8.98 -23.41 -8.86
C GLY A 261 -8.55 -22.88 -10.23
N LEU A 262 -9.44 -22.21 -10.96
CA LEU A 262 -9.18 -21.74 -12.32
C LEU A 262 -9.13 -20.21 -12.40
N SER A 263 -8.28 -19.71 -13.28
CA SER A 263 -8.28 -18.31 -13.72
C SER A 263 -8.81 -18.16 -15.13
N TYR A 264 -9.64 -17.15 -15.35
CA TYR A 264 -10.21 -16.78 -16.64
C TYR A 264 -9.66 -15.42 -17.05
N GLN A 265 -8.92 -15.42 -18.16
CA GLN A 265 -8.11 -14.30 -18.61
C GLN A 265 -8.65 -13.79 -19.95
N PHE A 266 -9.33 -12.66 -19.95
CA PHE A 266 -10.00 -12.11 -21.12
C PHE A 266 -9.32 -10.83 -21.61
N ASN A 267 -8.86 -10.86 -22.86
CA ASN A 267 -8.35 -9.66 -23.53
C ASN A 267 -9.49 -8.98 -24.29
N HIS A 268 -9.93 -7.83 -23.80
CA HIS A 268 -11.04 -7.07 -24.42
C HIS A 268 -10.68 -6.49 -25.78
N THR A 269 -9.39 -6.26 -26.04
CA THR A 269 -8.89 -5.72 -27.31
C THR A 269 -8.91 -6.80 -28.41
N THR A 270 -8.42 -8.00 -28.13
CA THR A 270 -8.34 -9.09 -29.12
C THR A 270 -9.53 -10.03 -29.10
N ARG A 271 -10.42 -9.91 -28.10
CA ARG A 271 -11.52 -10.85 -27.81
C ARG A 271 -11.06 -12.29 -27.59
N GLN A 272 -9.80 -12.46 -27.21
CA GLN A 272 -9.26 -13.78 -26.87
C GLN A 272 -9.42 -14.02 -25.38
N CYS A 273 -9.80 -15.24 -25.03
CA CYS A 273 -9.79 -15.69 -23.66
C CYS A 273 -8.84 -16.87 -23.46
N ASN A 274 -8.25 -16.95 -22.27
CA ASN A 274 -7.44 -18.06 -21.83
C ASN A 274 -7.92 -18.54 -20.46
N VAL A 275 -7.93 -19.86 -20.25
CA VAL A 275 -8.29 -20.46 -18.96
C VAL A 275 -7.10 -21.24 -18.44
N ARG A 276 -6.66 -20.94 -17.23
CA ARG A 276 -5.46 -21.51 -16.63
C ARG A 276 -5.71 -21.92 -15.19
N ASP A 277 -4.77 -22.64 -14.61
CA ASP A 277 -4.77 -22.84 -13.17
C ASP A 277 -4.40 -21.55 -12.46
N ILE A 278 -5.05 -21.30 -11.32
CA ILE A 278 -4.59 -20.26 -10.41
C ILE A 278 -3.19 -20.66 -9.95
N THR A 279 -2.26 -19.68 -9.96
CA THR A 279 -0.90 -19.88 -9.49
C THR A 279 -0.55 -18.74 -8.54
N THR A 280 0.39 -18.95 -7.63
CA THR A 280 0.98 -17.91 -6.77
C THR A 280 1.98 -17.02 -7.54
N GLY A 281 1.83 -16.91 -8.85
CA GLY A 281 2.74 -16.19 -9.74
C GLY A 281 2.64 -14.68 -9.59
N PHE A 282 3.72 -13.97 -9.95
CA PHE A 282 3.80 -12.52 -9.89
C PHE A 282 2.77 -11.86 -10.84
N GLY A 283 1.72 -11.28 -10.26
CA GLY A 283 0.71 -10.49 -10.96
C GLY A 283 -0.40 -10.03 -9.99
N PHE A 284 -0.89 -10.95 -9.16
CA PHE A 284 -1.95 -10.70 -8.18
C PHE A 284 -1.63 -11.49 -6.90
N SER A 285 -1.73 -10.83 -5.73
CA SER A 285 -1.43 -11.44 -4.41
C SER A 285 -2.72 -11.89 -3.73
N ASP A 286 -3.46 -12.78 -4.38
CA ASP A 286 -4.75 -13.24 -3.89
C ASP A 286 -4.82 -14.73 -3.56
N GLY A 287 -3.80 -15.51 -3.91
CA GLY A 287 -3.67 -16.91 -3.55
C GLY A 287 -2.51 -17.15 -2.59
N VAL A 288 -2.74 -17.97 -1.56
CA VAL A 288 -1.72 -18.44 -0.62
C VAL A 288 -1.63 -19.97 -0.64
N PRO A 289 -0.45 -20.56 -0.41
CA PRO A 289 -0.34 -21.99 -0.21
C PRO A 289 -1.15 -22.47 1.00
N VAL A 290 -1.69 -23.68 0.91
CA VAL A 290 -2.31 -24.35 2.05
C VAL A 290 -1.22 -24.83 3.02
N ASP A 291 -1.43 -24.67 4.32
CA ASP A 291 -0.47 -25.07 5.35
C ASP A 291 -0.09 -26.56 5.22
N GLY A 292 1.21 -26.82 5.10
CA GLY A 292 1.75 -28.17 4.89
C GLY A 292 1.55 -28.75 3.49
N GLN A 293 0.90 -28.03 2.56
CA GLN A 293 0.62 -28.49 1.20
C GLN A 293 0.96 -27.40 0.17
N PRO A 294 2.26 -27.18 -0.14
CA PRO A 294 2.70 -26.08 -1.01
C PRO A 294 2.22 -26.15 -2.46
N ASN A 295 1.72 -27.31 -2.89
CA ASN A 295 1.16 -27.53 -4.22
C ASN A 295 -0.34 -27.23 -4.31
N LEU A 296 -1.00 -26.95 -3.18
CA LEU A 296 -2.40 -26.54 -3.13
C LEU A 296 -2.50 -25.08 -2.70
N LEU A 297 -3.48 -24.39 -3.28
CA LEU A 297 -3.76 -22.99 -3.02
C LEU A 297 -5.10 -22.82 -2.34
N GLN A 298 -5.18 -21.77 -1.54
CA GLN A 298 -6.41 -21.21 -1.03
C GLN A 298 -6.42 -19.71 -1.31
N MET A 299 -7.60 -19.10 -1.29
CA MET A 299 -7.70 -17.65 -1.39
C MET A 299 -7.10 -17.00 -0.13
N GLY A 300 -6.27 -15.98 -0.33
CA GLY A 300 -5.78 -15.16 0.76
C GLY A 300 -6.90 -14.39 1.48
N SER A 301 -6.63 -13.89 2.67
CA SER A 301 -7.55 -12.95 3.32
C SER A 301 -7.53 -11.60 2.59
N THR A 302 -8.50 -10.72 2.86
CA THR A 302 -8.44 -9.35 2.33
C THR A 302 -7.21 -8.59 2.82
N GLN A 303 -6.60 -8.98 3.95
CA GLN A 303 -5.31 -8.41 4.38
C GLN A 303 -4.15 -8.87 3.49
N HIS A 304 -4.19 -10.11 3.00
CA HIS A 304 -3.22 -10.65 2.04
C HIS A 304 -3.25 -9.88 0.72
N LEU A 305 -4.43 -9.45 0.25
CA LEU A 305 -4.57 -8.58 -0.92
C LEU A 305 -3.74 -7.29 -0.79
N PHE A 306 -3.61 -6.76 0.42
CA PHE A 306 -2.79 -5.58 0.70
C PHE A 306 -1.38 -5.93 1.20
N LEU A 307 -0.95 -7.19 1.11
CA LEU A 307 0.36 -7.68 1.55
C LEU A 307 0.66 -7.43 3.04
N MET A 308 -0.38 -7.36 3.87
CA MET A 308 -0.27 -7.02 5.30
C MET A 308 -0.04 -8.25 6.19
N ASP A 309 -0.17 -9.44 5.62
CA ASP A 309 0.06 -10.72 6.28
C ASP A 309 1.56 -11.05 6.39
N ASP A 310 1.90 -11.86 7.40
CA ASP A 310 3.25 -12.38 7.65
C ASP A 310 4.36 -11.31 7.74
N VAL A 311 4.04 -10.15 8.29
CA VAL A 311 4.99 -9.05 8.47
C VAL A 311 4.79 -8.34 9.80
N THR A 312 5.90 -7.97 10.44
CA THR A 312 5.88 -7.03 11.55
C THR A 312 6.03 -5.62 10.99
N TYR A 313 5.10 -4.74 11.33
CA TYR A 313 5.08 -3.36 10.86
C TYR A 313 5.41 -2.38 11.99
N GLN A 314 5.90 -1.20 11.61
CA GLN A 314 6.10 -0.06 12.49
C GLN A 314 5.29 1.13 11.99
N TYR A 315 4.56 1.79 12.87
CA TYR A 315 3.95 3.09 12.59
C TYR A 315 5.04 4.15 12.38
N THR A 316 4.94 4.94 11.31
CA THR A 316 5.94 5.95 10.94
C THR A 316 5.46 7.39 11.08
N GLY A 317 4.18 7.60 11.39
CA GLY A 317 3.57 8.91 11.57
C GLY A 317 2.38 9.17 10.65
N GLU A 318 1.99 10.44 10.57
CA GLU A 318 0.96 10.94 9.66
C GLU A 318 1.56 11.75 8.51
N LYS A 319 1.38 11.25 7.28
CA LYS A 319 1.87 11.92 6.07
C LYS A 319 0.73 12.41 5.19
N PRO A 320 0.93 13.49 4.41
CA PRO A 320 -0.01 13.85 3.37
C PRO A 320 -0.03 12.77 2.28
N CYS A 321 -1.23 12.30 1.95
CA CYS A 321 -1.45 11.31 0.88
C CYS A 321 -1.97 11.93 -0.41
N HIS A 322 -2.78 12.96 -0.26
CA HIS A 322 -3.43 13.68 -1.33
C HIS A 322 -3.75 15.10 -0.83
N ASP A 323 -4.14 16.00 -1.73
CA ASP A 323 -4.64 17.32 -1.32
C ASP A 323 -5.75 17.16 -0.26
N ARG A 324 -5.55 17.84 0.88
CA ARG A 324 -6.42 17.83 2.07
C ARG A 324 -6.68 16.47 2.72
N VAL A 325 -5.94 15.43 2.37
CA VAL A 325 -6.04 14.09 2.99
C VAL A 325 -4.73 13.72 3.66
N TRP A 326 -4.81 13.48 4.97
CA TRP A 326 -3.73 12.93 5.77
C TRP A 326 -3.94 11.45 6.00
N CYS A 327 -2.86 10.70 6.06
CA CYS A 327 -2.89 9.28 6.34
C CYS A 327 -1.97 8.91 7.47
N HIS A 328 -2.42 7.96 8.27
CA HIS A 328 -1.55 7.12 9.07
C HIS A 328 -0.68 6.25 8.16
N VAL A 329 0.59 6.10 8.51
CA VAL A 329 1.55 5.37 7.70
C VAL A 329 2.24 4.29 8.51
N TRP A 330 2.34 3.09 7.94
CA TRP A 330 3.07 1.97 8.50
C TRP A 330 4.08 1.47 7.49
N ILE A 331 5.23 0.98 7.96
CA ILE A 331 6.24 0.31 7.13
C ILE A 331 6.62 -1.04 7.71
N ALA A 332 6.84 -2.04 6.86
CA ALA A 332 7.40 -3.33 7.23
C ALA A 332 8.60 -3.69 6.34
N GLU A 333 9.47 -4.54 6.87
CA GLU A 333 10.58 -5.15 6.14
C GLU A 333 10.33 -6.67 6.08
N LYS A 334 10.43 -7.26 4.88
CA LYS A 334 10.33 -8.70 4.67
C LYS A 334 11.53 -9.21 3.89
N TYR A 335 12.20 -10.23 4.44
CA TYR A 335 13.26 -10.95 3.76
C TYR A 335 12.65 -12.01 2.85
N MET A 336 12.94 -11.92 1.55
CA MET A 336 12.49 -12.87 0.54
C MET A 336 13.54 -13.97 0.33
N ALA A 337 13.11 -15.14 -0.12
CA ALA A 337 13.99 -16.31 -0.32
C ALA A 337 15.16 -16.08 -1.31
N ASN A 338 15.04 -15.08 -2.18
CA ASN A 338 16.05 -14.71 -3.18
C ASN A 338 17.05 -13.65 -2.67
N ASN A 339 17.23 -13.52 -1.35
CA ASN A 339 18.05 -12.48 -0.70
C ASN A 339 17.61 -11.04 -1.01
N THR A 340 16.38 -10.84 -1.50
CA THR A 340 15.82 -9.49 -1.65
C THR A 340 15.18 -9.07 -0.33
N VAL A 341 15.48 -7.85 0.10
CA VAL A 341 14.79 -7.20 1.22
C VAL A 341 13.67 -6.33 0.65
N GLN A 342 12.44 -6.56 1.09
CA GLN A 342 11.28 -5.83 0.62
C GLN A 342 10.78 -4.88 1.70
N HIS A 343 10.69 -3.59 1.39
CA HIS A 343 10.03 -2.59 2.21
C HIS A 343 8.61 -2.38 1.70
N ARG A 344 7.62 -2.51 2.60
CA ARG A 344 6.19 -2.32 2.32
C ARG A 344 5.70 -1.15 3.16
N GLU A 345 5.19 -0.10 2.54
CA GLU A 345 4.65 1.06 3.24
C GLU A 345 3.17 1.23 2.89
N TRP A 346 2.29 1.28 3.90
CA TRP A 346 0.85 1.42 3.73
C TRP A 346 0.37 2.74 4.27
N TYR A 347 -0.49 3.39 3.51
CA TYR A 347 -1.11 4.66 3.86
C TYR A 347 -2.61 4.48 3.96
N TRP A 348 -3.14 4.77 5.14
CA TRP A 348 -4.58 4.72 5.40
C TRP A 348 -5.10 6.07 5.88
N SER A 349 -6.27 6.47 5.40
CA SER A 349 -6.85 7.77 5.72
C SER A 349 -6.99 7.99 7.24
N SER A 350 -6.54 9.16 7.69
CA SER A 350 -6.64 9.64 9.07
C SER A 350 -7.60 10.82 9.15
N THR A 351 -7.31 11.90 8.39
CA THR A 351 -8.17 13.09 8.34
C THR A 351 -8.42 13.55 6.92
N ILE A 352 -9.62 14.07 6.65
CA ILE A 352 -10.02 14.66 5.37
C ILE A 352 -10.53 16.08 5.66
N ASN A 353 -9.94 17.09 5.03
CA ASN A 353 -10.22 18.50 5.31
C ASN A 353 -10.02 18.88 6.79
N GLY A 354 -9.08 18.23 7.48
CA GLY A 354 -8.81 18.44 8.91
C GLY A 354 -9.72 17.64 9.85
N GLU A 355 -10.80 17.05 9.34
CA GLU A 355 -11.74 16.25 10.15
C GLU A 355 -11.31 14.78 10.19
N PRO A 356 -11.38 14.12 11.36
CA PRO A 356 -11.06 12.69 11.48
C PRO A 356 -12.06 11.84 10.70
N VAL A 357 -11.54 10.85 9.97
CA VAL A 357 -12.40 9.90 9.26
C VAL A 357 -13.01 8.92 10.25
N THR A 358 -14.30 8.63 10.10
CA THR A 358 -14.99 7.62 10.92
C THR A 358 -14.57 6.21 10.58
N ARG A 359 -14.13 5.98 9.34
CA ARG A 359 -13.62 4.71 8.84
C ARG A 359 -12.40 4.94 7.96
N SER A 360 -11.27 4.43 8.41
CA SER A 360 -10.03 4.49 7.67
C SER A 360 -10.12 3.62 6.39
N THR A 361 -9.56 4.13 5.30
CA THR A 361 -9.55 3.51 3.97
C THR A 361 -8.13 3.48 3.43
N PRO A 362 -7.74 2.42 2.70
CA PRO A 362 -6.44 2.39 2.04
C PRO A 362 -6.41 3.50 0.99
N MET A 363 -5.34 4.30 1.01
CA MET A 363 -5.14 5.42 0.10
C MET A 363 -3.94 5.19 -0.83
N LYS A 364 -2.89 4.55 -0.31
CA LYS A 364 -1.65 4.34 -1.04
C LYS A 364 -0.86 3.15 -0.46
N MET A 365 -0.14 2.45 -1.32
CA MET A 365 0.83 1.43 -0.95
C MET A 365 2.13 1.68 -1.73
N ILE A 366 3.27 1.60 -1.05
CA ILE A 366 4.59 1.68 -1.68
C ILE A 366 5.33 0.38 -1.40
N LEU A 367 5.87 -0.23 -2.44
CA LEU A 367 6.63 -1.46 -2.37
C LEU A 367 8.01 -1.22 -2.98
N LYS A 368 9.09 -1.47 -2.23
CA LYS A 368 10.46 -1.35 -2.73
C LYS A 368 11.25 -2.62 -2.43
N GLY A 369 11.95 -3.15 -3.42
CA GLY A 369 12.79 -4.33 -3.27
C GLY A 369 14.26 -4.01 -3.46
N TYR A 370 15.10 -4.46 -2.54
CA TYR A 370 16.53 -4.21 -2.54
C TYR A 370 17.33 -5.52 -2.56
N MET A 371 18.38 -5.58 -3.38
CA MET A 371 19.36 -6.66 -3.37
C MET A 371 20.75 -6.06 -3.21
N ASN A 372 21.47 -6.44 -2.16
CA ASN A 372 22.78 -5.86 -1.81
C ASN A 372 22.75 -4.31 -1.76
N SER A 373 21.69 -3.73 -1.18
CA SER A 373 21.43 -2.29 -1.12
C SER A 373 21.08 -1.60 -2.45
N THR A 374 21.05 -2.33 -3.57
CA THR A 374 20.60 -1.82 -4.86
C THR A 374 19.10 -1.98 -4.99
N LEU A 375 18.38 -0.91 -5.33
CA LEU A 375 16.95 -0.96 -5.63
C LEU A 375 16.73 -1.77 -6.92
N VAL A 376 16.02 -2.89 -6.81
CA VAL A 376 15.73 -3.81 -7.93
C VAL A 376 14.35 -3.54 -8.51
N TYR A 377 13.37 -3.20 -7.67
CA TYR A 377 12.02 -2.85 -8.10
C TYR A 377 11.39 -1.84 -7.14
N ALA A 378 10.48 -1.03 -7.68
CA ALA A 378 9.63 -0.15 -6.91
C ALA A 378 8.24 -0.11 -7.53
N PHE A 379 7.20 -0.13 -6.68
CA PHE A 379 5.81 0.06 -7.06
C PHE A 379 5.20 1.10 -6.15
N GLU A 380 4.46 2.02 -6.73
CA GLU A 380 3.63 2.97 -5.99
C GLU A 380 2.19 2.81 -6.47
N THR A 381 1.32 2.34 -5.59
CA THR A 381 -0.09 2.08 -5.90
C THR A 381 -0.95 3.07 -5.13
N ASN A 382 -1.64 3.96 -5.84
CA ASN A 382 -2.70 4.79 -5.27
C ASN A 382 -4.02 4.03 -5.32
N VAL A 383 -4.81 4.10 -4.25
CA VAL A 383 -6.09 3.40 -4.11
C VAL A 383 -7.20 4.42 -4.00
N PHE A 384 -8.26 4.22 -4.78
CA PHE A 384 -9.41 5.12 -4.84
C PHE A 384 -10.71 4.31 -4.97
N ASN A 385 -11.84 4.95 -4.65
CA ASN A 385 -13.16 4.32 -4.65
C ASN A 385 -13.21 3.00 -3.85
N PHE A 386 -12.48 2.90 -2.73
CA PHE A 386 -12.52 1.71 -1.88
C PHE A 386 -13.91 1.54 -1.26
N ARG A 387 -14.58 0.41 -1.53
CA ARG A 387 -15.91 0.10 -1.04
C ARG A 387 -15.88 -1.16 -0.18
N ARG A 388 -16.51 -1.05 0.98
CA ARG A 388 -16.75 -2.13 1.94
C ARG A 388 -18.16 -2.69 1.73
N ARG A 389 -18.43 -3.32 0.59
CA ARG A 389 -19.76 -3.82 0.25
C ARG A 389 -19.71 -5.12 -0.57
N PRO A 390 -20.79 -5.91 -0.56
CA PRO A 390 -20.96 -7.00 -1.51
C PRO A 390 -20.87 -6.51 -2.95
N MET A 391 -20.40 -7.39 -3.83
CA MET A 391 -20.40 -7.17 -5.26
C MET A 391 -21.84 -7.00 -5.77
N THR A 392 -22.01 -6.10 -6.72
CA THR A 392 -23.26 -5.90 -7.46
C THR A 392 -23.34 -6.87 -8.62
N ILE A 393 -24.56 -7.08 -9.13
CA ILE A 393 -24.75 -7.88 -10.35
C ILE A 393 -23.88 -7.39 -11.52
N PHE A 394 -23.66 -6.09 -11.65
CA PHE A 394 -22.83 -5.53 -12.73
C PHE A 394 -21.33 -5.84 -12.58
N GLU A 395 -20.90 -6.09 -11.34
CA GLU A 395 -19.51 -6.45 -11.04
C GLU A 395 -19.28 -7.96 -11.30
N ILE A 396 -20.33 -8.79 -11.18
CA ILE A 396 -20.26 -10.26 -11.34
C ILE A 396 -20.68 -10.73 -12.75
N ASP A 397 -21.56 -10.01 -13.44
CA ASP A 397 -22.03 -10.34 -14.78
C ASP A 397 -20.92 -10.08 -15.81
N PHE A 398 -20.11 -11.12 -16.05
CA PHE A 398 -19.00 -11.11 -16.98
C PHE A 398 -19.16 -12.18 -18.03
N GLU A 399 -18.87 -11.85 -19.29
CA GLU A 399 -19.04 -12.79 -20.39
C GLU A 399 -17.86 -13.77 -20.50
N LEU A 400 -18.04 -14.96 -19.93
CA LEU A 400 -17.06 -16.05 -19.98
C LEU A 400 -17.31 -17.04 -21.12
N ALA A 401 -18.35 -16.87 -21.93
CA ALA A 401 -18.64 -17.80 -23.02
C ALA A 401 -17.46 -17.99 -23.97
N GLU A 402 -16.71 -16.92 -24.27
CA GLU A 402 -15.51 -16.99 -25.11
C GLU A 402 -14.36 -17.80 -24.47
N CYS A 403 -14.29 -17.81 -23.13
CA CYS A 403 -13.30 -18.60 -22.37
C CYS A 403 -13.57 -20.09 -22.50
N TYR A 404 -14.84 -20.47 -22.43
CA TYR A 404 -15.24 -21.84 -22.69
C TYR A 404 -14.96 -22.22 -24.16
N ARG A 405 -15.15 -21.30 -25.12
CA ARG A 405 -14.76 -21.54 -26.53
C ARG A 405 -13.28 -21.80 -26.76
N ALA A 406 -12.41 -21.16 -25.98
CA ALA A 406 -10.96 -21.27 -26.13
C ALA A 406 -10.37 -22.59 -25.62
N LEU A 407 -11.11 -23.38 -24.83
CA LEU A 407 -10.65 -24.64 -24.20
C LEU A 407 -10.53 -25.84 -25.17
N GLY A 408 -10.86 -25.64 -26.45
CA GLY A 408 -10.54 -26.56 -27.54
C GLY A 408 -11.63 -27.61 -27.87
N PRO A 409 -11.56 -28.24 -29.05
CA PRO A 409 -12.62 -29.10 -29.58
C PRO A 409 -12.81 -30.43 -28.84
N ALA A 410 -11.81 -30.90 -28.10
CA ALA A 410 -11.90 -32.11 -27.28
C ALA A 410 -12.61 -31.89 -25.93
N GLN A 411 -12.71 -30.63 -25.48
CA GLN A 411 -13.42 -30.25 -24.26
C GLN A 411 -14.77 -29.69 -24.70
N LYS A 412 -15.76 -30.57 -24.86
CA LYS A 412 -17.14 -30.17 -25.18
C LYS A 412 -17.65 -29.30 -24.04
N PHE A 413 -17.71 -27.99 -24.24
CA PHE A 413 -18.44 -27.09 -23.35
C PHE A 413 -19.82 -26.89 -23.94
N ASN A 414 -20.84 -27.07 -23.11
CA ASN A 414 -22.20 -26.73 -23.50
C ASN A 414 -22.50 -25.29 -23.06
N LEU A 415 -23.18 -24.56 -23.91
CA LEU A 415 -23.72 -23.24 -23.58
C LEU A 415 -25.20 -23.27 -23.93
N ALA A 416 -26.02 -22.91 -22.96
CA ALA A 416 -27.44 -22.71 -23.16
C ALA A 416 -27.75 -21.22 -23.04
N VAL A 417 -28.33 -20.66 -24.10
CA VAL A 417 -29.04 -19.39 -23.99
C VAL A 417 -30.45 -19.75 -23.55
N LEU A 418 -30.76 -19.39 -22.31
CA LEU A 418 -32.02 -19.66 -21.67
C LEU A 418 -32.86 -18.40 -21.71
N SER A 419 -34.14 -18.57 -22.05
CA SER A 419 -35.10 -17.48 -21.92
C SER A 419 -36.43 -17.98 -21.39
N PHE A 420 -37.07 -17.19 -20.54
CA PHE A 420 -38.39 -17.54 -20.03
C PHE A 420 -39.20 -16.27 -19.71
N LYS A 421 -40.52 -16.45 -19.59
CA LYS A 421 -41.45 -15.36 -19.34
C LYS A 421 -41.89 -15.37 -17.89
N ILE A 422 -41.90 -14.20 -17.28
CA ILE A 422 -42.43 -13.99 -15.93
C ILE A 422 -43.75 -13.24 -16.06
N GLY A 423 -44.83 -13.83 -15.52
CA GLY A 423 -46.17 -13.25 -15.56
C GLY A 423 -46.24 -11.96 -14.71
N ASN A 424 -46.80 -10.90 -15.30
CA ASN A 424 -46.95 -9.62 -14.63
C ASN A 424 -48.40 -9.36 -14.21
N GLU A 425 -48.80 -9.85 -13.02
CA GLU A 425 -50.19 -9.74 -12.56
C GLU A 425 -50.62 -8.31 -12.17
N LYS A 426 -49.68 -7.38 -11.89
CA LYS A 426 -50.02 -5.95 -11.66
C LYS A 426 -48.91 -5.00 -12.12
N LYS A 427 -49.25 -3.76 -12.49
CA LYS A 427 -48.26 -2.71 -12.78
C LYS A 427 -47.56 -2.25 -11.49
N TYR A 428 -46.42 -2.85 -11.15
CA TYR A 428 -45.70 -2.54 -9.92
C TYR A 428 -44.53 -1.54 -10.11
N PRO A 429 -44.21 -0.70 -9.11
CA PRO A 429 -43.06 0.21 -9.14
C PRO A 429 -41.71 -0.49 -9.29
N VAL A 430 -41.57 -1.74 -8.81
CA VAL A 430 -40.33 -2.51 -8.97
C VAL A 430 -39.97 -2.75 -10.45
N LEU A 431 -40.96 -2.73 -11.34
CA LEU A 431 -40.78 -2.82 -12.79
C LEU A 431 -40.24 -1.53 -13.41
N GLN A 432 -40.22 -0.43 -12.65
CA GLN A 432 -39.57 0.82 -13.08
C GLN A 432 -38.06 0.79 -12.82
N ASN A 433 -37.56 -0.15 -12.00
CA ASN A 433 -36.15 -0.35 -11.75
C ASN A 433 -35.71 -1.76 -12.19
N LEU A 434 -35.51 -1.92 -13.50
CA LEU A 434 -35.08 -3.19 -14.10
C LEU A 434 -33.75 -3.70 -13.53
N ASN A 435 -32.86 -2.82 -13.09
CA ASN A 435 -31.58 -3.21 -12.49
C ASN A 435 -31.76 -3.92 -11.14
N TYR A 436 -32.70 -3.45 -10.33
CA TYR A 436 -33.04 -4.12 -9.08
C TYR A 436 -33.67 -5.49 -9.34
N LEU A 437 -34.61 -5.56 -10.28
CA LEU A 437 -35.22 -6.83 -10.68
C LEU A 437 -34.19 -7.82 -11.24
N ARG A 438 -33.25 -7.34 -12.06
CA ARG A 438 -32.14 -8.13 -12.62
C ARG A 438 -31.28 -8.77 -11.53
N LEU A 439 -30.91 -8.03 -10.48
CA LEU A 439 -30.16 -8.56 -9.34
C LEU A 439 -30.93 -9.68 -8.63
N HIS A 440 -32.22 -9.46 -8.31
CA HIS A 440 -33.07 -10.47 -7.66
C HIS A 440 -33.27 -11.73 -8.51
N ILE A 441 -33.43 -11.56 -9.82
CA ILE A 441 -33.52 -12.69 -10.75
C ILE A 441 -32.24 -13.49 -10.73
N PHE A 442 -31.08 -12.84 -10.79
CA PHE A 442 -29.80 -13.50 -10.74
C PHE A 442 -29.60 -14.32 -9.45
N GLU A 443 -29.86 -13.74 -8.28
CA GLU A 443 -29.74 -14.42 -6.98
C GLU A 443 -30.66 -15.64 -6.87
N ILE A 444 -31.89 -15.53 -7.40
CA ILE A 444 -32.83 -16.65 -7.39
C ILE A 444 -32.40 -17.74 -8.36
N LEU A 445 -31.86 -17.39 -9.53
CA LEU A 445 -31.33 -18.35 -10.49
C LEU A 445 -30.13 -19.11 -9.92
N THR A 446 -29.16 -18.42 -9.31
CA THR A 446 -28.00 -19.07 -8.68
C THR A 446 -28.42 -20.02 -7.56
N PHE A 447 -29.37 -19.59 -6.71
CA PHE A 447 -29.90 -20.41 -5.62
C PHE A 447 -30.70 -21.62 -6.13
N THR A 448 -31.61 -21.41 -7.09
CA THR A 448 -32.50 -22.47 -7.59
C THR A 448 -31.73 -23.57 -8.31
N MET A 449 -30.74 -23.18 -9.11
CA MET A 449 -29.92 -24.14 -9.85
C MET A 449 -28.77 -24.70 -9.02
N PHE A 450 -28.48 -24.11 -7.85
CA PHE A 450 -27.29 -24.41 -7.03
C PHE A 450 -25.98 -24.23 -7.83
N VAL A 451 -25.89 -23.14 -8.58
CA VAL A 451 -24.73 -22.83 -9.43
C VAL A 451 -23.98 -21.61 -8.91
N ARG A 452 -22.67 -21.58 -9.17
CA ARG A 452 -21.83 -20.43 -8.89
C ARG A 452 -22.28 -19.22 -9.73
N PRO A 453 -22.24 -17.99 -9.19
CA PRO A 453 -22.59 -16.77 -9.93
C PRO A 453 -21.90 -16.63 -11.29
N ILE A 454 -20.63 -17.03 -11.37
CA ILE A 454 -19.79 -16.98 -12.58
C ILE A 454 -20.32 -17.84 -13.75
N ARG A 455 -21.21 -18.80 -13.46
CA ARG A 455 -21.82 -19.70 -14.46
C ARG A 455 -22.99 -19.05 -15.20
N ILE A 456 -23.50 -17.93 -14.72
CA ILE A 456 -24.58 -17.16 -15.33
C ILE A 456 -24.00 -15.86 -15.87
N SER A 457 -24.11 -15.64 -17.18
CA SER A 457 -23.67 -14.40 -17.83
C SER A 457 -24.74 -13.81 -18.76
N ASN A 458 -24.55 -12.55 -19.18
CA ASN A 458 -25.45 -11.82 -20.08
C ASN A 458 -26.91 -11.86 -19.63
N LEU A 459 -27.18 -11.71 -18.33
CA LEU A 459 -28.56 -11.71 -17.84
C LEU A 459 -29.27 -10.44 -18.33
N ILE A 460 -30.19 -10.55 -19.26
CA ILE A 460 -30.99 -9.45 -19.81
C ILE A 460 -32.42 -9.60 -19.28
N VAL A 461 -33.00 -8.48 -18.86
CA VAL A 461 -34.38 -8.42 -18.38
C VAL A 461 -35.12 -7.37 -19.19
N ASP A 462 -35.96 -7.84 -20.11
CA ASP A 462 -36.77 -7.02 -20.98
C ASP A 462 -38.23 -7.05 -20.55
N LYS A 463 -38.95 -5.97 -20.81
CA LYS A 463 -40.37 -5.85 -20.47
C LYS A 463 -41.22 -5.81 -21.72
N THR A 464 -42.29 -6.59 -21.73
CA THR A 464 -43.41 -6.49 -22.68
C THR A 464 -44.65 -5.98 -21.95
N ASP A 465 -45.79 -5.87 -22.65
CA ASP A 465 -47.03 -5.35 -22.04
C ASP A 465 -47.53 -6.25 -20.89
N ASP A 466 -47.44 -7.57 -21.05
CA ASP A 466 -47.98 -8.56 -20.12
C ASP A 466 -46.92 -9.42 -19.43
N ASP A 467 -45.65 -9.36 -19.87
CA ASP A 467 -44.58 -10.24 -19.42
C ASP A 467 -43.25 -9.52 -19.20
N ILE A 468 -42.39 -10.20 -18.46
CA ILE A 468 -40.96 -9.89 -18.40
C ILE A 468 -40.23 -11.05 -19.05
N LEU A 469 -39.46 -10.75 -20.10
CA LEU A 469 -38.58 -11.71 -20.74
C LEU A 469 -37.23 -11.67 -20.03
N VAL A 470 -36.85 -12.80 -19.45
CA VAL A 470 -35.51 -12.99 -18.89
C VAL A 470 -34.73 -13.80 -19.90
N THR A 471 -33.56 -13.32 -20.31
CA THR A 471 -32.62 -14.05 -21.18
C THR A 471 -31.26 -14.10 -20.50
N PHE A 472 -30.60 -15.24 -20.47
CA PHE A 472 -29.24 -15.36 -19.92
C PHE A 472 -28.49 -16.51 -20.57
N THR A 473 -27.17 -16.47 -20.42
CA THR A 473 -26.27 -17.56 -20.77
C THR A 473 -26.00 -18.39 -19.53
N LEU A 474 -26.18 -19.71 -19.63
CA LEU A 474 -25.74 -20.68 -18.63
C LEU A 474 -24.55 -21.47 -19.19
N LEU A 475 -23.43 -21.42 -18.47
CA LEU A 475 -22.20 -22.14 -18.80
C LEU A 475 -22.22 -23.54 -18.19
N ASP A 476 -21.45 -24.47 -18.76
CA ASP A 476 -21.26 -25.84 -18.27
C ASP A 476 -20.16 -25.98 -17.20
N ALA A 477 -20.14 -27.14 -16.54
CA ALA A 477 -18.99 -27.79 -15.92
C ALA A 477 -17.64 -27.18 -16.33
N PRO A 478 -16.82 -26.48 -15.51
CA PRO A 478 -15.43 -26.31 -15.93
C PRO A 478 -14.85 -27.72 -16.16
N PRO A 479 -14.20 -27.98 -17.31
CA PRO A 479 -13.85 -29.35 -17.73
C PRO A 479 -12.76 -29.99 -16.86
N ARG A 480 -12.14 -29.21 -15.97
CA ARG A 480 -11.11 -29.61 -15.03
C ARG A 480 -11.15 -28.68 -13.82
N THR A 481 -10.52 -29.10 -12.73
CA THR A 481 -10.25 -28.25 -11.56
C THR A 481 -8.77 -27.91 -11.50
N GLY A 482 -8.43 -26.79 -10.86
CA GLY A 482 -7.05 -26.40 -10.61
C GLY A 482 -6.54 -26.85 -9.24
N PRO A 483 -5.33 -26.41 -8.85
CA PRO A 483 -4.63 -26.86 -7.66
C PRO A 483 -5.10 -26.12 -6.39
N VAL A 484 -6.37 -26.24 -6.04
CA VAL A 484 -6.93 -25.64 -4.81
C VAL A 484 -7.30 -26.69 -3.77
N GLU A 485 -7.40 -26.27 -2.51
CA GLU A 485 -7.91 -27.13 -1.44
C GLU A 485 -9.37 -27.51 -1.72
N ASN A 486 -9.67 -28.80 -1.75
CA ASN A 486 -11.04 -29.32 -1.90
C ASN A 486 -11.83 -28.68 -3.05
N PRO A 487 -11.39 -28.81 -4.32
CA PRO A 487 -12.03 -28.13 -5.43
C PRO A 487 -13.50 -28.56 -5.57
N LEU A 488 -14.37 -27.56 -5.69
CA LEU A 488 -15.80 -27.75 -5.87
C LEU A 488 -16.06 -28.50 -7.17
N LYS A 489 -16.77 -29.62 -7.06
CA LYS A 489 -17.32 -30.34 -8.22
C LYS A 489 -18.70 -29.81 -8.52
N GLU A 490 -18.81 -29.08 -9.62
CA GLU A 490 -20.08 -28.51 -10.08
C GLU A 490 -20.87 -29.51 -10.93
N GLU A 491 -22.19 -29.33 -10.95
CA GLU A 491 -23.08 -30.11 -11.80
C GLU A 491 -22.97 -29.68 -13.29
N GLY A 492 -23.20 -30.66 -14.17
CA GLY A 492 -23.19 -30.46 -15.62
C GLY A 492 -24.44 -29.72 -16.11
N LEU A 493 -24.32 -29.08 -17.27
CA LEU A 493 -25.35 -28.20 -17.82
C LEU A 493 -26.72 -28.87 -17.99
N ASP A 494 -26.76 -30.10 -18.48
CA ASP A 494 -28.03 -30.80 -18.77
C ASP A 494 -28.87 -30.97 -17.49
N THR A 495 -28.23 -31.38 -16.39
CA THR A 495 -28.88 -31.52 -15.07
C THR A 495 -29.39 -30.16 -14.56
N LEU A 496 -28.65 -29.09 -14.79
CA LEU A 496 -29.05 -27.74 -14.38
C LEU A 496 -30.27 -27.24 -15.18
N ILE A 497 -30.32 -27.52 -16.48
CA ILE A 497 -31.45 -27.19 -17.35
C ILE A 497 -32.69 -27.98 -16.92
N GLU A 498 -32.57 -29.29 -16.70
CA GLU A 498 -33.67 -30.15 -16.24
C GLU A 498 -34.20 -29.68 -14.88
N ARG A 499 -33.30 -29.30 -13.95
CA ARG A 499 -33.69 -28.73 -12.65
C ARG A 499 -34.46 -27.43 -12.81
N LEU A 500 -33.95 -26.50 -13.63
CA LEU A 500 -34.61 -25.22 -13.86
C LEU A 500 -35.98 -25.41 -14.51
N ASP A 501 -36.09 -26.26 -15.53
CA ASP A 501 -37.34 -26.59 -16.21
C ASP A 501 -38.36 -27.19 -15.22
N SER A 502 -37.93 -28.16 -14.41
CA SER A 502 -38.76 -28.79 -13.37
C SER A 502 -39.31 -27.76 -12.37
N VAL A 503 -38.46 -26.83 -11.89
CA VAL A 503 -38.88 -25.80 -10.94
C VAL A 503 -39.81 -24.77 -11.58
N ILE A 504 -39.60 -24.41 -12.86
CA ILE A 504 -40.50 -23.53 -13.62
C ILE A 504 -41.87 -24.21 -13.81
N ASN A 505 -41.89 -25.48 -14.20
CA ASN A 505 -43.12 -26.22 -14.50
C ASN A 505 -43.90 -26.63 -13.24
N ALA A 506 -43.25 -26.66 -12.09
CA ALA A 506 -43.89 -26.84 -10.78
C ALA A 506 -44.38 -25.52 -10.13
N ASP A 507 -44.39 -24.40 -10.87
CA ASP A 507 -44.69 -23.05 -10.39
C ASP A 507 -43.84 -22.62 -9.17
N GLY A 508 -42.66 -23.22 -9.04
CA GLY A 508 -41.73 -23.05 -7.92
C GLY A 508 -40.76 -21.88 -8.08
N LEU A 509 -40.51 -21.43 -9.32
CA LEU A 509 -39.61 -20.29 -9.58
C LEU A 509 -40.35 -18.96 -9.32
N VAL A 510 -40.20 -18.46 -8.09
CA VAL A 510 -40.92 -17.27 -7.59
C VAL A 510 -39.95 -16.16 -7.23
N PHE A 511 -40.11 -15.00 -7.85
CA PHE A 511 -39.32 -13.79 -7.59
C PHE A 511 -40.05 -12.88 -6.61
N ARG A 512 -39.48 -12.70 -5.42
CA ARG A 512 -40.03 -11.83 -4.37
C ARG A 512 -39.16 -10.58 -4.26
N ALA A 513 -39.60 -9.49 -4.89
CA ALA A 513 -38.87 -8.24 -4.87
C ALA A 513 -39.61 -7.20 -4.01
N ARG A 514 -38.89 -6.54 -3.10
CA ARG A 514 -39.45 -5.46 -2.27
C ARG A 514 -38.95 -4.11 -2.77
N TYR A 515 -39.84 -3.19 -3.08
CA TYR A 515 -39.50 -1.80 -3.41
C TYR A 515 -40.26 -0.87 -2.45
N ASN A 516 -39.53 -0.14 -1.61
CA ASN A 516 -40.05 0.60 -0.47
C ASN A 516 -40.91 -0.30 0.46
N THR A 517 -42.19 0.02 0.61
CA THR A 517 -43.16 -0.72 1.44
C THR A 517 -43.90 -1.81 0.66
N THR A 518 -43.80 -1.83 -0.67
CA THR A 518 -44.49 -2.79 -1.54
C THR A 518 -43.65 -4.03 -1.80
N GLN A 519 -44.21 -5.20 -1.50
CA GLN A 519 -43.68 -6.49 -1.91
C GLN A 519 -44.39 -6.97 -3.16
N VAL A 520 -43.61 -7.40 -4.14
CA VAL A 520 -44.07 -7.92 -5.42
C VAL A 520 -43.65 -9.37 -5.52
N THR A 521 -44.60 -10.21 -5.92
CA THR A 521 -44.34 -11.61 -6.24
C THR A 521 -44.57 -11.80 -7.72
N LEU A 522 -43.53 -12.25 -8.43
CA LEU A 522 -43.59 -12.59 -9.84
C LEU A 522 -43.31 -14.09 -10.00
N ARG A 523 -43.94 -14.74 -10.96
CA ARG A 523 -43.78 -16.18 -11.19
C ARG A 523 -43.33 -16.42 -12.61
N ALA A 524 -42.37 -17.32 -12.80
CA ALA A 524 -42.09 -17.84 -14.13
C ALA A 524 -43.33 -18.55 -14.66
N ARG A 525 -43.67 -18.34 -15.93
CA ARG A 525 -44.78 -19.05 -16.58
C ARG A 525 -44.36 -20.50 -16.82
N SER A 526 -45.23 -21.45 -16.50
CA SER A 526 -45.02 -22.86 -16.80
C SER A 526 -44.80 -23.05 -18.32
N ASN A 527 -43.91 -23.96 -18.69
CA ASN A 527 -43.46 -24.25 -20.06
C ASN A 527 -42.89 -23.04 -20.82
N SER A 528 -42.40 -22.01 -20.11
CA SER A 528 -41.83 -20.83 -20.76
C SER A 528 -40.33 -20.90 -20.98
N LEU A 529 -39.64 -21.92 -20.44
CA LEU A 529 -38.20 -22.10 -20.65
C LEU A 529 -37.93 -22.49 -22.11
N ASN A 530 -37.20 -21.63 -22.80
CA ASN A 530 -36.68 -21.87 -24.14
C ASN A 530 -35.16 -21.99 -24.06
N VAL A 531 -34.67 -23.18 -24.43
CA VAL A 531 -33.25 -23.52 -24.45
C VAL A 531 -32.73 -23.45 -25.88
N GLN A 532 -31.86 -22.49 -26.15
CA GLN A 532 -31.09 -22.47 -27.39
C GLN A 532 -29.67 -22.98 -27.11
N HIS A 533 -29.40 -24.23 -27.49
CA HIS A 533 -28.05 -24.78 -27.41
C HIS A 533 -27.16 -24.18 -28.51
N LYS A 534 -26.08 -23.52 -28.09
CA LYS A 534 -24.98 -23.17 -28.98
C LYS A 534 -23.85 -24.19 -28.84
N SER A 535 -24.15 -25.47 -29.09
CA SER A 535 -23.13 -26.50 -29.23
C SER A 535 -22.78 -26.67 -30.71
N LYS A 536 -21.70 -26.02 -31.16
CA LYS A 536 -20.91 -26.46 -32.33
C LYS A 536 -19.66 -25.59 -32.47
N ALA A 537 -18.53 -26.11 -31.97
CA ALA A 537 -17.26 -25.86 -32.60
C ALA A 537 -17.29 -26.54 -33.98
N LYS A 538 -17.69 -25.83 -35.03
CA LYS A 538 -17.55 -26.29 -36.41
C LYS A 538 -16.16 -25.86 -36.89
N GLU A 539 -15.23 -26.80 -36.93
CA GLU A 539 -13.96 -26.67 -37.63
C GLU A 539 -14.23 -26.32 -39.11
N THR A 540 -13.85 -25.12 -39.55
CA THR A 540 -13.36 -24.88 -40.91
C THR A 540 -12.77 -23.48 -41.01
N ILE A 541 -11.55 -23.27 -40.53
CA ILE A 541 -10.57 -22.40 -41.22
C ILE A 541 -9.18 -23.02 -41.07
N LYS A 542 -8.73 -23.70 -42.14
CA LYS A 542 -7.30 -23.85 -42.42
C LYS A 542 -6.76 -22.46 -42.72
N THR A 543 -6.21 -21.76 -41.73
CA THR A 543 -5.25 -20.70 -41.96
C THR A 543 -3.88 -21.23 -41.57
N SER A 544 -3.15 -21.70 -42.58
CA SER A 544 -1.70 -21.76 -42.56
C SER A 544 -1.17 -20.31 -42.49
N GLY A 545 -1.05 -19.79 -41.28
CA GLY A 545 -0.34 -18.55 -40.94
C GLY A 545 0.46 -18.81 -39.67
N PRO A 546 1.65 -18.22 -39.50
CA PRO A 546 2.67 -18.77 -38.62
C PRO A 546 2.19 -18.76 -37.17
N LYS A 547 2.30 -19.92 -36.52
CA LYS A 547 2.18 -20.09 -35.07
C LYS A 547 3.28 -19.25 -34.41
N ILE A 548 3.02 -17.97 -34.19
CA ILE A 548 3.86 -17.10 -33.37
C ILE A 548 3.06 -16.80 -32.09
N THR A 549 3.23 -17.71 -31.13
CA THR A 549 3.52 -17.37 -29.73
C THR A 549 2.63 -16.31 -29.06
N GLY A 550 1.37 -16.68 -28.77
CA GLY A 550 0.51 -16.03 -27.75
C GLY A 550 0.99 -16.23 -26.30
N LEU A 551 2.31 -16.36 -26.10
CA LEU A 551 2.97 -16.62 -24.82
C LEU A 551 3.56 -15.34 -24.19
N TRP A 552 3.38 -14.16 -24.78
CA TRP A 552 4.17 -12.98 -24.42
C TRP A 552 3.43 -11.85 -23.69
N ILE A 553 2.10 -11.83 -23.64
CA ILE A 553 1.37 -10.64 -23.14
C ILE A 553 1.13 -10.69 -21.61
N GLY A 554 0.93 -11.88 -21.03
CA GLY A 554 1.02 -12.07 -19.57
C GLY A 554 2.45 -11.87 -19.01
N PHE A 555 3.46 -11.95 -19.89
CA PHE A 555 4.85 -11.62 -19.59
C PHE A 555 5.17 -10.13 -19.73
N VAL A 556 4.24 -9.24 -20.08
CA VAL A 556 4.56 -7.79 -20.04
C VAL A 556 4.38 -7.25 -18.62
N VAL A 557 3.39 -7.72 -17.85
CA VAL A 557 3.23 -7.35 -16.44
C VAL A 557 4.11 -8.20 -15.51
N ALA A 558 4.27 -9.51 -15.78
CA ALA A 558 5.17 -10.39 -15.03
C ALA A 558 6.63 -10.36 -15.53
N GLY A 559 6.85 -10.16 -16.83
CA GLY A 559 8.16 -10.24 -17.48
C GLY A 559 8.87 -8.91 -17.70
N LEU A 560 8.28 -7.75 -17.42
CA LEU A 560 9.07 -6.52 -17.23
C LEU A 560 9.92 -6.60 -15.94
N VAL A 561 9.47 -7.36 -14.94
CA VAL A 561 10.23 -7.64 -13.71
C VAL A 561 11.24 -8.78 -13.94
N VAL A 562 10.86 -9.86 -14.65
CA VAL A 562 11.77 -10.97 -14.97
C VAL A 562 12.80 -10.62 -16.06
N GLY A 563 12.47 -9.74 -17.01
CA GLY A 563 13.40 -9.27 -18.05
C GLY A 563 14.51 -8.37 -17.48
N ALA A 564 14.18 -7.51 -16.52
CA ALA A 564 15.15 -6.67 -15.82
C ALA A 564 16.05 -7.49 -14.88
N ILE A 565 15.51 -8.49 -14.17
CA ILE A 565 16.26 -9.32 -13.22
C ILE A 565 17.03 -10.46 -13.92
N GLY A 566 16.44 -11.09 -14.92
CA GLY A 566 17.03 -12.18 -15.71
C GLY A 566 18.09 -11.69 -16.69
N GLY A 567 17.90 -10.53 -17.32
CA GLY A 567 18.92 -9.89 -18.15
C GLY A 567 20.18 -9.52 -17.36
N PHE A 568 20.01 -9.02 -16.13
CA PHE A 568 21.15 -8.63 -15.29
C PHE A 568 21.97 -9.84 -14.78
N LEU A 569 21.33 -10.97 -14.50
CA LEU A 569 22.01 -12.20 -14.06
C LEU A 569 22.69 -12.97 -15.21
N LEU A 570 22.15 -12.89 -16.43
CA LEU A 570 22.77 -13.53 -17.61
C LEU A 570 23.93 -12.70 -18.19
N PHE A 571 23.84 -11.37 -18.20
CA PHE A 571 24.92 -10.51 -18.70
C PHE A 571 26.02 -10.23 -17.66
N GLY A 572 25.75 -10.36 -16.35
CA GLY A 572 26.77 -10.25 -15.30
C GLY A 572 27.77 -11.41 -15.24
N LYS A 573 27.40 -12.59 -15.79
CA LYS A 573 28.30 -13.76 -15.90
C LYS A 573 29.08 -13.84 -17.22
N LEU A 574 28.70 -13.05 -18.23
CA LEU A 574 29.44 -12.93 -19.50
C LEU A 574 30.42 -11.75 -19.51
N ALA A 575 30.43 -10.92 -18.47
CA ALA A 575 31.38 -9.81 -18.26
C ALA A 575 32.42 -10.10 -17.16
N LYS A 576 32.74 -11.38 -16.92
CA LYS A 576 33.90 -11.82 -16.15
C LYS A 576 34.77 -12.75 -16.97
#